data_AF-A0A6I7WKH7-F1
#
_entry.id   AF-A0A6I7WKH7-F1
#
_cell.length_a   1.000
_cell.length_b   1.000
_cell.length_c   1.000
_cell.angle_alpha   90.00
_cell.angle_beta   90.00
_cell.angle_gamma   90.00
#
_symmetry.space_group_name_H-M   'P 1'
#
loop_
_entity.id
_entity.type
_entity.pdbx_description
1 polymer ?
#
loop_
_entity_poly.entity_id
_entity_poly.type
_entity_poly.pdbx_seq_one_letter_code
_entity_poly.pdbx_strand_id
1 'polypeptide(L)'
;MYYDIFNGDADGICALIQLRLAQPLEATLITGIKRDIQLLKKINVQAGDQLTVLDISMQKNIEQLKSSLENGATFFYADHHQAGDIPLHANLTTLIDTSSDTCTSLIINQHLQGQFPLWAITAAFGDNLHASAEHLAASMQISTETLDQLKNLGTYVNYNGYGSCLADLHFAPNKLYLEMAAYTSPIDFIANNQLIYQQLENGYLEDMHLADQVQAEYSGENCAVFILPDQAWARRVSGVFSNALANQYPDRAHSVLTFTPDNDYQVSVRSPLNNKTKADELCASYPTGGGRSAAAGINHLATENLNLFIEKFAKTYAE
;
A
#
# COMPACT_ATOMS: atom_id res chain seq x y z
N MET A 1 -5.98 -11.90 24.68
CA MET A 1 -4.68 -11.74 23.97
C MET A 1 -4.67 -10.39 23.27
N TYR A 2 -3.50 -9.94 22.81
CA TYR A 2 -3.36 -8.73 22.00
C TYR A 2 -2.95 -9.11 20.58
N TYR A 3 -3.59 -8.51 19.59
CA TYR A 3 -3.27 -8.68 18.18
C TYR A 3 -3.04 -7.33 17.52
N ASP A 4 -1.94 -7.24 16.78
CA ASP A 4 -1.66 -6.12 15.89
C ASP A 4 -1.85 -6.60 14.45
N ILE A 5 -2.90 -6.09 13.81
CA ILE A 5 -3.31 -6.45 12.46
C ILE A 5 -3.09 -5.25 11.57
N PHE A 6 -2.17 -5.38 10.61
CA PHE A 6 -1.75 -4.24 9.80
C PHE A 6 -1.36 -4.66 8.39
N ASN A 7 -1.58 -3.77 7.44
CA ASN A 7 -1.07 -3.94 6.08
C ASN A 7 0.46 -4.03 6.07
N GLY A 8 1.03 -4.87 5.22
CA GLY A 8 2.47 -5.09 5.16
C GLY A 8 3.24 -4.09 4.30
N ASP A 9 2.63 -2.97 3.95
CA ASP A 9 3.26 -1.86 3.23
C ASP A 9 3.79 -0.79 4.18
N ALA A 10 4.24 0.34 3.62
CA ALA A 10 4.77 1.44 4.41
C ALA A 10 3.75 2.05 5.36
N ASP A 11 2.47 2.14 4.97
CA ASP A 11 1.47 2.83 5.77
C ASP A 11 1.07 2.01 7.00
N GLY A 12 0.73 0.73 6.80
CA GLY A 12 0.42 -0.18 7.91
C GLY A 12 1.59 -0.35 8.89
N ILE A 13 2.82 -0.52 8.38
CA ILE A 13 4.03 -0.68 9.22
C ILE A 13 4.31 0.59 10.03
N CYS A 14 4.36 1.76 9.40
CA CYS A 14 4.69 3.01 10.08
C CYS A 14 3.60 3.43 11.06
N ALA A 15 2.31 3.19 10.75
CA ALA A 15 1.20 3.45 11.66
C ALA A 15 1.36 2.64 12.95
N LEU A 16 1.72 1.35 12.83
CA LEU A 16 1.92 0.51 14.00
C LEU A 16 3.15 0.92 14.81
N ILE A 17 4.25 1.30 14.15
CA ILE A 17 5.46 1.79 14.83
C ILE A 17 5.12 3.02 15.68
N GLN A 18 4.43 4.02 15.10
CA GLN A 18 4.01 5.22 15.83
C GLN A 18 3.18 4.85 17.07
N LEU A 19 2.19 3.97 16.90
CA LEU A 19 1.29 3.57 17.99
C LEU A 19 2.05 2.82 19.10
N ARG A 20 2.96 1.91 18.75
CA ARG A 20 3.71 1.10 19.73
C ARG A 20 4.86 1.85 20.40
N LEU A 21 5.41 2.88 19.76
CA LEU A 21 6.30 3.83 20.42
C LEU A 21 5.57 4.66 21.48
N ALA A 22 4.33 5.11 21.21
CA ALA A 22 3.51 5.85 22.16
C ALA A 22 2.92 4.96 23.27
N GLN A 23 2.54 3.73 22.89
CA GLN A 23 1.83 2.77 23.74
C GLN A 23 2.48 1.38 23.59
N PRO A 24 3.61 1.16 24.29
CA PRO A 24 4.33 -0.10 24.22
C PRO A 24 3.43 -1.27 24.62
N LEU A 25 3.39 -2.30 23.77
CA LEU A 25 2.57 -3.49 23.95
C LEU A 25 3.18 -4.66 23.22
N GLU A 26 3.24 -5.83 23.85
CA GLU A 26 3.54 -7.08 23.17
C GLU A 26 2.24 -7.67 22.60
N ALA A 27 2.19 -7.83 21.27
CA ALA A 27 1.03 -8.36 20.57
C ALA A 27 1.45 -9.38 19.51
N THR A 28 0.52 -10.27 19.17
CA THR A 28 0.69 -11.18 18.04
C THR A 28 0.52 -10.40 16.73
N LEU A 29 1.57 -10.34 15.92
CA LEU A 29 1.56 -9.65 14.63
C LEU A 29 0.83 -10.47 13.57
N ILE A 30 -0.20 -9.89 12.96
CA ILE A 30 -0.96 -10.47 11.85
C ILE A 30 -0.87 -9.52 10.66
N THR A 31 -0.11 -9.90 9.65
CA THR A 31 0.13 -9.09 8.46
C THR A 31 0.32 -9.98 7.24
N GLY A 32 0.48 -9.38 6.07
CA GLY A 32 0.64 -10.06 4.79
C GLY A 32 1.16 -9.09 3.74
N ILE A 33 1.24 -9.54 2.49
CA ILE A 33 1.56 -8.66 1.36
C ILE A 33 0.54 -7.51 1.25
N LYS A 34 0.86 -6.45 0.51
CA LYS A 34 0.00 -5.24 0.37
C LYS A 34 -1.44 -5.53 -0.04
N ARG A 35 -1.66 -6.59 -0.82
CA ARG A 35 -2.99 -7.00 -1.32
C ARG A 35 -3.75 -7.93 -0.38
N ASP A 36 -3.11 -8.43 0.67
CA ASP A 36 -3.72 -9.30 1.66
C ASP A 36 -4.51 -8.48 2.69
N ILE A 37 -5.68 -8.02 2.26
CA ILE A 37 -6.50 -7.04 2.99
C ILE A 37 -7.59 -7.67 3.88
N GLN A 38 -7.70 -9.00 3.93
CA GLN A 38 -8.72 -9.72 4.73
C GLN A 38 -8.11 -10.42 5.96
N LEU A 39 -7.19 -9.73 6.64
CA LEU A 39 -6.35 -10.32 7.68
C LEU A 39 -7.13 -10.82 8.91
N LEU A 40 -8.31 -10.27 9.22
CA LEU A 40 -9.12 -10.76 10.34
C LEU A 40 -9.55 -12.22 10.16
N LYS A 41 -9.64 -12.71 8.92
CA LYS A 41 -9.97 -14.12 8.64
C LYS A 41 -8.91 -15.11 9.12
N LYS A 42 -7.69 -14.63 9.39
CA LYS A 42 -6.56 -15.47 9.80
C LYS A 42 -6.53 -15.76 11.31
N ILE A 43 -7.47 -15.19 12.06
CA ILE A 43 -7.45 -15.22 13.53
C ILE A 43 -8.76 -15.85 14.02
N ASN A 44 -8.62 -16.75 14.99
CA ASN A 44 -9.77 -17.23 15.76
C ASN A 44 -9.93 -16.37 17.02
N VAL A 45 -10.61 -15.24 16.89
CA VAL A 45 -10.77 -14.26 17.97
C VAL A 45 -11.61 -14.82 19.12
N GLN A 46 -11.11 -14.70 20.34
CA GLN A 46 -11.78 -15.14 21.57
C GLN A 46 -12.35 -13.94 22.36
N ALA A 47 -13.27 -14.23 23.28
CA ALA A 47 -13.79 -13.24 24.21
C ALA A 47 -12.66 -12.60 25.04
N GLY A 48 -12.67 -11.26 25.15
CA GLY A 48 -11.65 -10.51 25.87
C GLY A 48 -10.34 -10.28 25.11
N ASP A 49 -10.22 -10.75 23.87
CA ASP A 49 -9.12 -10.35 22.99
C ASP A 49 -9.20 -8.86 22.64
N GLN A 50 -8.04 -8.22 22.50
CA GLN A 50 -7.90 -6.82 22.09
C GLN A 50 -7.14 -6.76 20.77
N LEU A 51 -7.73 -6.09 19.80
CA LEU A 51 -7.26 -6.08 18.42
C LEU A 51 -7.06 -4.64 17.98
N THR A 52 -5.84 -4.34 17.57
CA THR A 52 -5.49 -3.11 16.87
C THR A 52 -5.46 -3.44 15.38
N VAL A 53 -6.27 -2.75 14.58
CA VAL A 53 -6.40 -2.96 13.14
C VAL A 53 -6.05 -1.67 12.41
N LEU A 54 -5.04 -1.74 11.54
CA LEU A 54 -4.44 -0.60 10.86
C LEU A 54 -4.37 -0.86 9.35
N ASP A 55 -4.79 0.13 8.57
CA ASP A 55 -4.57 0.19 7.11
C ASP A 55 -5.14 -0.99 6.30
N ILE A 56 -6.23 -1.59 6.79
CA ILE A 56 -7.00 -2.56 6.02
C ILE A 56 -8.47 -2.18 6.05
N SER A 57 -9.12 -2.20 4.89
CA SER A 57 -10.52 -1.82 4.75
C SER A 57 -11.44 -2.56 5.73
N MET A 58 -12.14 -1.79 6.57
CA MET A 58 -13.19 -2.35 7.44
C MET A 58 -14.29 -3.03 6.63
N GLN A 59 -14.67 -2.45 5.47
CA GLN A 59 -15.68 -3.04 4.59
C GLN A 59 -15.31 -4.47 4.16
N LYS A 60 -14.02 -4.75 3.95
CA LYS A 60 -13.52 -6.07 3.54
C LYS A 60 -13.42 -7.08 4.69
N ASN A 61 -13.52 -6.61 5.94
CA ASN A 61 -13.36 -7.39 7.16
C ASN A 61 -14.62 -7.35 8.07
N ILE A 62 -15.72 -6.78 7.59
CA ILE A 62 -16.90 -6.43 8.41
C ILE A 62 -17.56 -7.64 9.08
N GLU A 63 -17.59 -8.80 8.41
CA GLU A 63 -18.19 -10.02 8.96
C GLU A 63 -17.37 -10.57 10.14
N GLN A 64 -16.05 -10.61 10.01
CA GLN A 64 -15.15 -11.01 11.10
C GLN A 64 -15.18 -10.00 12.24
N LEU A 65 -15.26 -8.70 11.94
CA LEU A 65 -15.36 -7.66 12.96
C LEU A 65 -16.64 -7.81 13.79
N LYS A 66 -17.80 -7.92 13.15
CA LYS A 66 -19.10 -8.04 13.84
C LYS A 66 -19.15 -9.28 14.73
N SER A 67 -18.80 -10.45 14.19
CA SER A 67 -18.78 -11.70 14.96
C SER A 67 -17.80 -11.66 16.14
N SER A 68 -16.64 -11.02 15.98
CA SER A 68 -15.67 -10.87 17.07
C SER A 68 -16.15 -9.92 18.17
N LEU A 69 -16.82 -8.81 17.81
CA LEU A 69 -17.42 -7.88 18.77
C LEU A 69 -18.54 -8.55 19.57
N GLU A 70 -19.42 -9.30 18.91
CA GLU A 70 -20.49 -10.08 19.56
C GLU A 70 -19.94 -11.12 20.53
N ASN A 71 -18.78 -11.72 20.21
CA ASN A 71 -18.06 -12.63 21.10
C ASN A 71 -17.34 -11.93 22.26
N GLY A 72 -17.40 -10.60 22.35
CA GLY A 72 -16.84 -9.82 23.46
C GLY A 72 -15.37 -9.42 23.29
N ALA A 73 -14.86 -9.38 22.06
CA ALA A 73 -13.55 -8.77 21.77
C ALA A 73 -13.63 -7.24 21.72
N THR A 74 -12.48 -6.58 21.81
CA THR A 74 -12.33 -5.12 21.73
C THR A 74 -11.45 -4.73 20.56
N PHE A 75 -11.87 -3.73 19.81
CA PHE A 75 -11.19 -3.26 18.60
C PHE A 75 -10.83 -1.78 18.70
N PHE A 76 -9.60 -1.47 18.31
CA PHE A 76 -9.18 -0.16 17.83
C PHE A 76 -8.93 -0.28 16.33
N TYR A 77 -9.62 0.50 15.53
CA TYR A 77 -9.57 0.41 14.06
C TYR A 77 -9.21 1.78 13.48
N ALA A 78 -8.07 1.91 12.81
CA ALA A 78 -7.69 3.13 12.09
C ALA A 78 -7.38 2.81 10.63
N ASP A 79 -8.02 3.52 9.71
CA ASP A 79 -7.93 3.20 8.28
C ASP A 79 -8.41 4.38 7.41
N HIS A 80 -7.86 4.49 6.21
CA HIS A 80 -8.25 5.50 5.22
C HIS A 80 -9.02 4.93 4.01
N HIS A 81 -9.23 3.61 3.98
CA HIS A 81 -10.06 2.97 2.97
C HIS A 81 -11.55 3.07 3.30
N GLN A 82 -12.39 2.67 2.33
CA GLN A 82 -13.84 2.59 2.53
C GLN A 82 -14.17 1.66 3.72
N ALA A 83 -14.88 2.19 4.71
CA ALA A 83 -15.28 1.44 5.89
C ALA A 83 -16.62 0.70 5.73
N GLY A 84 -17.49 1.17 4.82
CA GLY A 84 -18.88 0.73 4.76
C GLY A 84 -19.66 1.16 6.01
N ASP A 85 -20.67 0.37 6.39
CA ASP A 85 -21.47 0.64 7.59
C ASP A 85 -20.70 0.24 8.86
N ILE A 86 -20.23 1.26 9.60
CA ILE A 86 -19.49 1.07 10.85
C ILE A 86 -20.45 0.58 11.95
N PRO A 87 -20.19 -0.58 12.60
CA PRO A 87 -21.04 -1.07 13.68
C PRO A 87 -21.05 -0.14 14.90
N LEU A 88 -22.22 0.10 15.49
CA LEU A 88 -22.30 0.78 16.77
C LEU A 88 -22.09 -0.23 17.90
N HIS A 89 -20.91 -0.24 18.51
CA HIS A 89 -20.57 -1.16 19.60
C HIS A 89 -19.64 -0.51 20.63
N ALA A 90 -19.88 -0.76 21.93
CA ALA A 90 -19.08 -0.15 23.01
C ALA A 90 -17.61 -0.57 22.99
N ASN A 91 -17.32 -1.76 22.47
CA ASN A 91 -15.96 -2.28 22.35
C ASN A 91 -15.28 -1.95 21.01
N LEU A 92 -15.84 -1.04 20.20
CA LEU A 92 -15.26 -0.62 18.92
C LEU A 92 -14.90 0.87 18.98
N THR A 93 -13.60 1.15 18.90
CA THR A 93 -13.07 2.51 18.64
C THR A 93 -12.64 2.59 17.19
N THR A 94 -13.05 3.65 16.48
CA THR A 94 -12.73 3.84 15.06
C THR A 94 -12.13 5.21 14.81
N LEU A 95 -11.10 5.26 13.95
CA LEU A 95 -10.49 6.45 13.40
C LEU A 95 -10.46 6.28 11.86
N ILE A 96 -11.56 6.65 11.21
CA ILE A 96 -11.71 6.48 9.76
C ILE A 96 -11.72 7.85 9.10
N ASP A 97 -10.83 8.04 8.13
CA ASP A 97 -10.81 9.21 7.26
C ASP A 97 -10.52 8.80 5.81
N THR A 98 -11.53 8.88 4.95
CA THR A 98 -11.43 8.45 3.55
C THR A 98 -10.99 9.55 2.60
N SER A 99 -10.47 10.67 3.11
CA SER A 99 -9.98 11.78 2.29
C SER A 99 -8.83 11.32 1.38
N SER A 100 -8.75 11.89 0.17
CA SER A 100 -7.76 11.46 -0.83
C SER A 100 -6.32 11.84 -0.50
N ASP A 101 -6.12 12.72 0.48
CA ASP A 101 -4.86 13.32 0.89
C ASP A 101 -4.36 12.81 2.25
N THR A 102 -4.97 11.75 2.79
CA THR A 102 -4.54 11.11 4.05
C THR A 102 -4.23 9.62 3.87
N CYS A 103 -3.44 9.09 4.80
CA CYS A 103 -3.16 7.67 4.99
C CYS A 103 -3.28 7.32 6.48
N THR A 104 -3.33 6.04 6.81
CA THR A 104 -3.50 5.54 8.18
C THR A 104 -2.43 6.09 9.12
N SER A 105 -1.19 6.22 8.68
CA SER A 105 -0.09 6.79 9.46
C SER A 105 -0.29 8.27 9.77
N LEU A 106 -0.92 9.05 8.89
CA LEU A 106 -1.28 10.45 9.15
C LEU A 106 -2.43 10.54 10.17
N ILE A 107 -3.41 9.63 10.07
CA ILE A 107 -4.50 9.49 11.06
C ILE A 107 -3.92 9.17 12.45
N ILE A 108 -3.01 8.20 12.53
CA ILE A 108 -2.33 7.84 13.78
C ILE A 108 -1.48 9.00 14.31
N ASN A 109 -0.75 9.70 13.44
CA ASN A 109 0.03 10.87 13.85
C ASN A 109 -0.86 11.94 14.50
N GLN A 110 -2.02 12.23 13.91
CA GLN A 110 -2.98 13.17 14.48
C GLN A 110 -3.54 12.66 15.82
N HIS A 111 -3.91 11.38 15.90
CA HIS A 111 -4.38 10.76 17.15
C HIS A 111 -3.35 10.87 18.28
N LEU A 112 -2.08 10.69 17.96
CA LEU A 112 -0.95 10.79 18.89
C LEU A 112 -0.46 12.23 19.10
N GLN A 113 -1.11 13.22 18.51
CA GLN A 113 -0.76 14.64 18.62
C GLN A 113 0.66 14.96 18.13
N GLY A 114 1.12 14.28 17.07
CA GLY A 114 2.41 14.57 16.45
C GLY A 114 3.63 14.11 17.24
N GLN A 115 3.52 13.05 18.05
CA GLN A 115 4.64 12.52 18.82
C GLN A 115 5.75 11.90 17.94
N PHE A 116 5.39 11.27 16.80
CA PHE A 116 6.33 10.54 15.94
C PHE A 116 6.14 10.88 14.44
N PRO A 117 6.18 12.16 14.05
CA PRO A 117 5.72 12.63 12.74
C PRO A 117 6.62 12.19 11.58
N LEU A 118 7.90 11.87 11.82
CA LEU A 118 8.80 11.39 10.77
C LEU A 118 8.36 10.03 10.20
N TRP A 119 7.78 9.15 11.03
CA TRP A 119 7.19 7.90 10.56
C TRP A 119 5.95 8.15 9.70
N ALA A 120 5.14 9.17 10.07
CA ALA A 120 3.98 9.57 9.28
C ALA A 120 4.37 10.18 7.92
N ILE A 121 5.42 11.01 7.88
CA ILE A 121 5.99 11.54 6.63
C ILE A 121 6.51 10.40 5.74
N THR A 122 7.23 9.44 6.33
CA THR A 122 7.75 8.27 5.62
C THR A 122 6.63 7.47 4.97
N ALA A 123 5.57 7.16 5.73
CA ALA A 123 4.39 6.47 5.22
C ALA A 123 3.67 7.24 4.11
N ALA A 124 3.46 8.55 4.29
CA ALA A 124 2.80 9.39 3.29
C ALA A 124 3.55 9.37 1.96
N PHE A 125 4.90 9.38 1.96
CA PHE A 125 5.66 9.15 0.73
C PHE A 125 5.47 7.74 0.16
N GLY A 126 5.48 6.70 1.02
CA GLY A 126 5.21 5.33 0.60
C GLY A 126 3.87 5.16 -0.11
N ASP A 127 2.84 5.86 0.36
CA ASP A 127 1.49 5.90 -0.22
C ASP A 127 1.34 6.90 -1.37
N ASN A 128 2.44 7.47 -1.84
CA ASN A 128 2.48 8.42 -2.95
C ASN A 128 1.68 9.73 -2.66
N LEU A 129 1.55 10.11 -1.39
CA LEU A 129 0.96 11.36 -0.89
C LEU A 129 2.03 12.43 -0.66
N HIS A 130 2.78 12.76 -1.71
CA HIS A 130 3.94 13.68 -1.63
C HIS A 130 3.58 15.05 -1.04
N ALA A 131 2.47 15.65 -1.49
CA ALA A 131 2.04 16.96 -0.99
C ALA A 131 1.71 16.94 0.52
N SER A 132 1.08 15.86 1.00
CA SER A 132 0.76 15.70 2.43
C SER A 132 2.02 15.49 3.26
N ALA A 133 2.97 14.70 2.75
CA ALA A 133 4.27 14.48 3.38
C ALA A 133 5.08 15.79 3.48
N GLU A 134 5.17 16.56 2.39
CA GLU A 134 5.84 17.86 2.33
C GLU A 134 5.16 18.90 3.23
N HIS A 135 3.83 18.91 3.30
CA HIS A 135 3.08 19.81 4.17
C HIS A 135 3.38 19.54 5.66
N LEU A 136 3.34 18.26 6.08
CA LEU A 136 3.69 17.88 7.44
C LEU A 136 5.16 18.19 7.74
N ALA A 137 6.06 17.88 6.79
CA ALA A 137 7.48 18.19 6.89
C ALA A 137 7.74 19.69 7.03
N ALA A 138 7.00 20.57 6.36
CA ALA A 138 7.21 22.02 6.43
C ALA A 138 7.01 22.61 7.84
N SER A 139 6.25 21.91 8.70
CA SER A 139 6.11 22.26 10.12
C SER A 139 7.33 21.91 10.97
N MET A 140 8.25 21.12 10.40
CA MET A 140 9.45 20.59 11.03
C MET A 140 10.67 21.17 10.30
N GLN A 141 11.65 21.70 11.01
CA GLN A 141 12.85 22.29 10.38
C GLN A 141 13.81 21.21 9.84
N ILE A 142 13.32 20.26 9.05
CA ILE A 142 14.10 19.18 8.47
C ILE A 142 14.75 19.61 7.16
N SER A 143 15.95 19.10 6.91
CA SER A 143 16.69 19.40 5.70
C SER A 143 16.09 18.69 4.49
N THR A 144 16.36 19.19 3.28
CA THR A 144 15.98 18.50 2.03
C THR A 144 16.57 17.09 1.96
N GLU A 145 17.82 16.90 2.40
CA GLU A 145 18.47 15.58 2.44
C GLU A 145 17.71 14.61 3.35
N THR A 146 17.28 15.07 4.53
CA THR A 146 16.46 14.28 5.44
C THR A 146 15.11 13.94 4.80
N LEU A 147 14.47 14.90 4.13
CA LEU A 147 13.19 14.65 3.46
C LEU A 147 13.31 13.60 2.35
N ASP A 148 14.39 13.67 1.55
CA ASP A 148 14.69 12.69 0.51
C ASP A 148 14.95 11.29 1.10
N GLN A 149 15.64 11.21 2.24
CA GLN A 149 15.82 9.94 2.96
C GLN A 149 14.49 9.32 3.41
N LEU A 150 13.57 10.12 3.95
CA LEU A 150 12.23 9.65 4.35
C LEU A 150 11.42 9.19 3.14
N LYS A 151 11.50 9.93 2.04
CA LYS A 151 10.85 9.57 0.76
C LYS A 151 11.37 8.25 0.22
N ASN A 152 12.68 8.06 0.20
CA ASN A 152 13.32 6.83 -0.27
C ASN A 152 12.91 5.65 0.62
N LEU A 153 13.01 5.79 1.95
CA LEU A 153 12.58 4.73 2.87
C LEU A 153 11.11 4.36 2.68
N GLY A 154 10.21 5.35 2.63
CA GLY A 154 8.78 5.12 2.38
C GLY A 154 8.53 4.37 1.08
N THR A 155 9.23 4.77 0.01
CA THR A 155 9.16 4.10 -1.29
C THR A 155 9.61 2.65 -1.21
N TYR A 156 10.76 2.38 -0.58
CA TYR A 156 11.33 1.02 -0.52
C TYR A 156 10.50 0.08 0.36
N VAL A 157 9.96 0.58 1.48
CA VAL A 157 9.09 -0.22 2.36
C VAL A 157 7.76 -0.52 1.66
N ASN A 158 7.15 0.46 0.99
CA ASN A 158 5.93 0.23 0.21
C ASN A 158 6.17 -0.75 -0.94
N TYR A 159 7.28 -0.59 -1.67
CA TYR A 159 7.75 -1.53 -2.69
C TYR A 159 7.89 -2.95 -2.14
N ASN A 160 8.51 -3.14 -0.98
CA ASN A 160 8.62 -4.45 -0.33
C ASN A 160 7.24 -5.03 0.04
N GLY A 161 6.18 -4.22 0.16
CA GLY A 161 4.83 -4.74 0.37
C GLY A 161 4.24 -5.46 -0.86
N TYR A 162 4.74 -5.19 -2.07
CA TYR A 162 4.21 -5.78 -3.30
C TYR A 162 4.74 -7.18 -3.54
N GLY A 163 3.87 -8.05 -4.07
CA GLY A 163 4.17 -9.44 -4.41
C GLY A 163 2.88 -10.22 -4.62
N SER A 164 3.01 -11.47 -5.07
CA SER A 164 1.87 -12.41 -5.13
C SER A 164 1.81 -13.35 -3.93
N CYS A 165 2.95 -13.55 -3.26
CA CYS A 165 3.07 -14.31 -2.03
C CYS A 165 4.22 -13.77 -1.18
N LEU A 166 4.31 -14.18 0.09
CA LEU A 166 5.38 -13.74 0.99
C LEU A 166 6.80 -14.09 0.49
N ALA A 167 6.95 -15.14 -0.30
CA ALA A 167 8.24 -15.54 -0.84
C ALA A 167 8.74 -14.62 -1.96
N ASP A 168 7.87 -13.78 -2.53
CA ASP A 168 8.29 -12.78 -3.50
C ASP A 168 8.99 -11.60 -2.81
N LEU A 169 8.73 -11.34 -1.53
CA LEU A 169 9.19 -10.15 -0.83
C LEU A 169 10.65 -10.30 -0.37
N HIS A 170 11.39 -9.19 -0.29
CA HIS A 170 12.72 -9.21 0.32
C HIS A 170 12.64 -9.46 1.83
N PHE A 171 11.61 -8.92 2.47
CA PHE A 171 11.32 -9.13 3.88
C PHE A 171 9.85 -9.47 4.10
N ALA A 172 9.59 -10.49 4.90
CA ALA A 172 8.27 -10.72 5.45
C ALA A 172 7.86 -9.48 6.28
N PRO A 173 6.64 -8.92 6.11
CA PRO A 173 6.29 -7.64 6.72
C PRO A 173 6.34 -7.61 8.25
N ASN A 174 6.06 -8.74 8.91
CA ASN A 174 6.21 -8.86 10.36
C ASN A 174 7.67 -8.75 10.82
N LYS A 175 8.62 -9.24 10.02
CA LYS A 175 10.05 -9.13 10.31
C LYS A 175 10.56 -7.73 10.02
N LEU A 176 10.13 -7.14 8.91
CA LEU A 176 10.48 -5.76 8.58
C LEU A 176 9.98 -4.78 9.65
N TYR A 177 8.73 -4.95 10.11
CA TYR A 177 8.20 -4.18 11.23
C TYR A 177 9.09 -4.27 12.47
N LEU A 178 9.53 -5.47 12.88
CA LEU A 178 10.36 -5.64 14.07
C LEU A 178 11.74 -4.96 13.94
N GLU A 179 12.35 -5.03 12.75
CA GLU A 179 13.62 -4.34 12.46
C GLU A 179 13.48 -2.81 12.54
N MET A 180 12.38 -2.26 12.04
CA MET A 180 12.11 -0.82 12.00
C MET A 180 11.62 -0.29 13.36
N ALA A 181 10.78 -1.05 14.07
CA ALA A 181 10.18 -0.66 15.35
C ALA A 181 11.18 -0.54 16.50
N ALA A 182 12.41 -1.05 16.32
CA ALA A 182 13.52 -0.87 17.26
C ALA A 182 14.01 0.59 17.35
N TYR A 183 13.56 1.47 16.45
CA TYR A 183 14.01 2.85 16.33
C TYR A 183 12.86 3.84 16.56
N THR A 184 13.13 4.86 17.37
CA THR A 184 12.16 5.94 17.60
C THR A 184 11.97 6.81 16.36
N SER A 185 13.00 6.92 15.52
CA SER A 185 13.00 7.72 14.29
C SER A 185 13.37 6.86 13.07
N PRO A 186 12.73 7.07 11.91
CA PRO A 186 13.15 6.43 10.65
C PRO A 186 14.58 6.80 10.26
N ILE A 187 15.07 7.99 10.64
CA ILE A 187 16.45 8.41 10.36
C ILE A 187 17.45 7.57 11.16
N ASP A 188 17.10 7.23 12.41
CA ASP A 188 17.94 6.34 13.22
C ASP A 188 17.96 4.92 12.64
N PHE A 189 16.83 4.44 12.11
CA PHE A 189 16.79 3.17 11.40
C PHE A 189 17.70 3.19 10.15
N ILE A 190 17.58 4.22 9.31
CA ILE A 190 18.43 4.38 8.12
C ILE A 190 19.91 4.40 8.52
N ALA A 191 20.28 5.18 9.53
CA ALA A 191 21.67 5.34 9.95
C ALA A 191 22.26 4.07 10.57
N ASN A 192 21.50 3.37 11.42
CA ASN A 192 22.03 2.32 12.30
C ASN A 192 21.71 0.89 11.83
N ASN A 193 20.70 0.68 10.98
CA ASN A 193 20.37 -0.63 10.40
C ASN A 193 20.69 -0.67 8.89
N GLN A 194 21.94 -0.33 8.54
CA GLN A 194 22.41 -0.25 7.16
C GLN A 194 22.17 -1.53 6.36
N LEU A 195 22.28 -2.70 6.99
CA LEU A 195 22.08 -3.98 6.30
C LEU A 195 20.67 -4.09 5.71
N ILE A 196 19.65 -3.83 6.54
CA ILE A 196 18.25 -3.94 6.13
C ILE A 196 17.90 -2.80 5.17
N TYR A 197 18.35 -1.58 5.46
CA TYR A 197 18.12 -0.42 4.60
C TYR A 197 18.71 -0.63 3.19
N GLN A 198 19.96 -1.05 3.07
CA GLN A 198 20.62 -1.28 1.79
C GLN A 198 19.99 -2.45 1.03
N GLN A 199 19.50 -3.48 1.72
CA GLN A 199 18.78 -4.57 1.04
C GLN A 199 17.46 -4.08 0.43
N LEU A 200 16.72 -3.22 1.13
CA LEU A 200 15.51 -2.59 0.59
C LEU A 200 15.83 -1.68 -0.61
N GLU A 201 16.86 -0.83 -0.48
CA GLU A 201 17.31 0.09 -1.53
C GLU A 201 17.76 -0.67 -2.79
N ASN A 202 18.68 -1.62 -2.62
CA ASN A 202 19.22 -2.39 -3.75
C ASN A 202 18.13 -3.20 -4.45
N GLY A 203 17.24 -3.84 -3.69
CA GLY A 203 16.13 -4.59 -4.26
C GLY A 203 15.22 -3.71 -5.14
N TYR A 204 14.86 -2.52 -4.64
CA TYR A 204 14.10 -1.55 -5.41
C TYR A 204 14.85 -1.09 -6.68
N LEU A 205 16.12 -0.70 -6.55
CA LEU A 205 16.90 -0.17 -7.67
C LEU A 205 17.15 -1.22 -8.76
N GLU A 206 17.46 -2.45 -8.37
CA GLU A 206 17.66 -3.58 -9.29
C GLU A 206 16.37 -3.90 -10.06
N ASP A 207 15.24 -4.00 -9.36
CA ASP A 207 13.96 -4.31 -9.97
C ASP A 207 13.48 -3.17 -10.90
N MET A 208 13.66 -1.90 -10.50
CA MET A 208 13.35 -0.76 -11.36
C MET A 208 14.24 -0.74 -12.61
N HIS A 209 15.52 -1.06 -12.48
CA HIS A 209 16.44 -1.16 -13.62
C HIS A 209 16.02 -2.24 -14.62
N LEU A 210 15.47 -3.37 -14.13
CA LEU A 210 14.89 -4.41 -14.98
C LEU A 210 13.59 -3.93 -15.64
N ALA A 211 12.72 -3.24 -14.90
CA ALA A 211 11.47 -2.71 -15.42
C ALA A 211 11.68 -1.69 -16.55
N ASP A 212 12.68 -0.79 -16.42
CA ASP A 212 13.02 0.22 -17.42
C ASP A 212 13.49 -0.38 -18.77
N GLN A 213 13.92 -1.64 -18.77
CA GLN A 213 14.34 -2.35 -19.99
C GLN A 213 13.16 -3.01 -20.72
N VAL A 214 12.01 -3.14 -20.05
CA VAL A 214 10.81 -3.76 -20.63
C VAL A 214 10.24 -2.86 -21.72
N GLN A 215 10.12 -3.42 -22.93
CA GLN A 215 9.46 -2.74 -24.03
C GLN A 215 7.94 -2.78 -23.83
N ALA A 216 7.28 -1.69 -24.22
CA ALA A 216 5.82 -1.66 -24.20
C ALA A 216 5.27 -2.67 -25.22
N GLU A 217 4.32 -3.50 -24.78
CA GLU A 217 3.53 -4.37 -25.66
C GLU A 217 2.69 -3.53 -26.62
N TYR A 218 2.18 -2.40 -26.11
CA TYR A 218 1.47 -1.40 -26.90
C TYR A 218 1.93 0.00 -26.50
N SER A 219 2.18 0.86 -27.48
CA SER A 219 2.47 2.27 -27.26
C SER A 219 1.71 3.12 -28.28
N GLY A 220 0.72 3.88 -27.80
CA GLY A 220 0.05 4.93 -28.55
C GLY A 220 0.47 6.32 -28.09
N GLU A 221 -0.20 7.35 -28.61
CA GLU A 221 0.02 8.75 -28.23
C GLU A 221 -0.38 8.99 -26.75
N ASN A 222 -1.57 8.53 -26.37
CA ASN A 222 -2.17 8.83 -25.06
C ASN A 222 -2.12 7.67 -24.06
N CYS A 223 -1.66 6.48 -24.47
CA CYS A 223 -1.51 5.37 -23.54
C CYS A 223 -0.42 4.36 -23.91
N ALA A 224 0.06 3.61 -22.92
CA ALA A 224 1.02 2.52 -23.11
C ALA A 224 0.69 1.31 -22.21
N VAL A 225 0.97 0.10 -22.71
CA VAL A 225 0.76 -1.16 -22.01
C VAL A 225 2.07 -1.91 -21.92
N PHE A 226 2.43 -2.38 -20.73
CA PHE A 226 3.63 -3.15 -20.45
C PHE A 226 3.23 -4.50 -19.87
N ILE A 227 3.88 -5.57 -20.34
CA ILE A 227 3.73 -6.91 -19.76
C ILE A 227 5.06 -7.29 -19.15
N LEU A 228 5.09 -7.40 -17.82
CA LEU A 228 6.27 -7.82 -17.10
C LEU A 228 6.39 -9.36 -17.11
N PRO A 229 7.61 -9.92 -17.10
CA PRO A 229 7.79 -11.37 -17.11
C PRO A 229 7.27 -12.01 -15.82
N ASP A 230 7.02 -13.32 -15.86
CA ASP A 230 6.66 -14.08 -14.67
C ASP A 230 7.87 -14.32 -13.75
N GLN A 231 8.22 -13.29 -12.98
CA GLN A 231 9.32 -13.31 -12.02
C GLN A 231 8.95 -12.53 -10.75
N ALA A 232 9.53 -12.90 -9.61
CA ALA A 232 9.25 -12.25 -8.33
C ALA A 232 9.48 -10.73 -8.39
N TRP A 233 10.55 -10.29 -9.05
CA TRP A 233 10.86 -8.86 -9.22
C TRP A 233 9.75 -8.09 -9.95
N ALA A 234 9.17 -8.70 -10.99
CA ALA A 234 8.10 -8.09 -11.77
C ALA A 234 6.83 -7.88 -10.91
N ARG A 235 6.53 -8.87 -10.05
CA ARG A 235 5.40 -8.84 -9.12
C ARG A 235 5.60 -7.78 -8.03
N ARG A 236 6.84 -7.56 -7.57
CA ARG A 236 7.18 -6.47 -6.62
C ARG A 236 7.13 -5.09 -7.26
N VAL A 237 7.75 -4.92 -8.42
CA VAL A 237 7.98 -3.60 -9.03
C VAL A 237 6.75 -2.99 -9.67
N SER A 238 5.75 -3.80 -10.05
CA SER A 238 4.60 -3.36 -10.86
C SER A 238 3.94 -2.07 -10.36
N GLY A 239 3.74 -1.93 -9.05
CA GLY A 239 3.12 -0.75 -8.45
C GLY A 239 3.99 0.51 -8.57
N VAL A 240 5.26 0.41 -8.20
CA VAL A 240 6.21 1.55 -8.24
C VAL A 240 6.59 1.92 -9.67
N PHE A 241 6.72 0.95 -10.57
CA PHE A 241 6.95 1.19 -12.00
C PHE A 241 5.74 1.90 -12.64
N SER A 242 4.52 1.49 -12.31
CA SER A 242 3.29 2.17 -12.73
C SER A 242 3.30 3.65 -12.32
N ASN A 243 3.73 3.95 -11.10
CA ASN A 243 3.83 5.33 -10.59
C ASN A 243 4.97 6.12 -11.29
N ALA A 244 6.12 5.49 -11.52
CA ALA A 244 7.25 6.10 -12.23
C ALA A 244 6.85 6.49 -13.66
N LEU A 245 6.16 5.59 -14.37
CA LEU A 245 5.63 5.84 -15.71
C LEU A 245 4.63 7.02 -15.74
N ALA A 246 3.70 7.08 -14.79
CA ALA A 246 2.73 8.17 -14.70
C ALA A 246 3.41 9.53 -14.43
N ASN A 247 4.45 9.55 -13.58
CA ASN A 247 5.23 10.76 -13.31
C ASN A 247 6.08 11.20 -14.51
N GLN A 248 6.68 10.26 -15.24
CA GLN A 248 7.51 10.56 -16.41
C GLN A 248 6.67 11.04 -17.61
N TYR A 249 5.44 10.54 -17.75
CA TYR A 249 4.52 10.91 -18.84
C TYR A 249 3.17 11.36 -18.27
N PRO A 250 3.07 12.59 -17.74
CA PRO A 250 1.91 13.04 -16.97
C PRO A 250 0.60 13.15 -17.77
N ASP A 251 0.69 13.23 -19.10
CA ASP A 251 -0.46 13.26 -20.02
C ASP A 251 -0.83 11.89 -20.59
N ARG A 252 -0.11 10.82 -20.20
CA ARG A 252 -0.28 9.48 -20.74
C ARG A 252 -0.83 8.52 -19.69
N ALA A 253 -1.77 7.67 -20.09
CA ALA A 253 -2.24 6.56 -19.27
C ALA A 253 -1.30 5.36 -19.39
N HIS A 254 -1.11 4.59 -18.33
CA HIS A 254 -0.30 3.37 -18.38
C HIS A 254 -1.03 2.19 -17.78
N SER A 255 -0.85 1.04 -18.42
CA SER A 255 -1.23 -0.25 -17.86
C SER A 255 -0.01 -1.14 -17.73
N VAL A 256 0.22 -1.69 -16.53
CA VAL A 256 1.27 -2.66 -16.26
C VAL A 256 0.63 -3.98 -15.86
N LEU A 257 0.95 -5.03 -16.60
CA LEU A 257 0.44 -6.38 -16.38
C LEU A 257 1.54 -7.26 -15.80
N THR A 258 1.16 -8.10 -14.84
CA THR A 258 2.03 -9.14 -14.26
C THR A 258 1.32 -10.48 -14.30
N PHE A 259 2.07 -11.56 -14.51
CA PHE A 259 1.52 -12.91 -14.42
C PHE A 259 1.15 -13.26 -12.99
N THR A 260 0.01 -13.93 -12.82
CA THR A 260 -0.42 -14.51 -11.55
C THR A 260 -0.08 -16.00 -11.51
N PRO A 261 -0.11 -16.65 -10.32
CA PRO A 261 0.02 -18.10 -10.22
C PRO A 261 -1.09 -18.88 -10.93
N ASP A 262 -2.22 -18.24 -11.25
CA ASP A 262 -3.39 -18.86 -11.88
C ASP A 262 -3.30 -18.90 -13.42
N ASN A 263 -2.12 -18.59 -13.99
CA ASN A 263 -1.87 -18.48 -15.43
C ASN A 263 -2.73 -17.40 -16.12
N ASP A 264 -3.01 -16.31 -15.41
CA ASP A 264 -3.67 -15.12 -15.95
C ASP A 264 -2.86 -13.85 -15.64
N TYR A 265 -3.42 -12.68 -15.95
CA TYR A 265 -2.80 -11.39 -15.65
C TYR A 265 -3.48 -10.66 -14.50
N GLN A 266 -2.66 -10.09 -13.62
CA GLN A 266 -3.06 -8.95 -12.80
C GLN A 266 -2.74 -7.66 -13.56
N VAL A 267 -3.71 -6.75 -13.61
CA VAL A 267 -3.61 -5.48 -14.33
C VAL A 267 -3.58 -4.32 -13.34
N SER A 268 -2.60 -3.42 -13.49
CA SER A 268 -2.53 -2.14 -12.79
C SER A 268 -2.68 -1.01 -13.80
N VAL A 269 -3.68 -0.14 -13.61
CA VAL A 269 -3.92 1.02 -14.46
C VAL A 269 -3.61 2.31 -13.69
N ARG A 270 -2.93 3.24 -14.36
CA ARG A 270 -2.80 4.64 -13.95
C ARG A 270 -3.37 5.54 -15.04
N SER A 271 -4.29 6.41 -14.65
CA SER A 271 -4.74 7.51 -15.52
C SER A 271 -3.64 8.57 -15.63
N PRO A 272 -3.68 9.43 -16.67
CA PRO A 272 -2.80 10.58 -16.76
C PRO A 272 -2.86 11.41 -15.46
N LEU A 273 -1.72 11.87 -14.97
CA LEU A 273 -1.66 12.72 -13.77
C LEU A 273 -2.40 14.05 -13.99
N ASN A 274 -2.38 14.57 -15.21
CA ASN A 274 -3.09 15.80 -15.58
C ASN A 274 -4.58 15.57 -15.87
N ASN A 275 -5.04 14.33 -15.94
CA ASN A 275 -6.44 13.95 -16.16
C ASN A 275 -6.79 12.63 -15.46
N LYS A 276 -6.92 12.70 -14.12
CA LYS A 276 -7.07 11.58 -13.19
C LYS A 276 -8.45 10.90 -13.23
N THR A 277 -8.89 10.46 -14.41
CA THR A 277 -10.24 9.94 -14.65
C THR A 277 -10.23 8.58 -15.36
N LYS A 278 -11.38 7.88 -15.33
CA LYS A 278 -11.71 6.67 -16.11
C LYS A 278 -11.01 5.35 -15.75
N ALA A 279 -10.01 5.32 -14.86
CA ALA A 279 -9.35 4.05 -14.51
C ALA A 279 -10.31 3.06 -13.81
N ASP A 280 -11.09 3.58 -12.86
CA ASP A 280 -12.13 2.85 -12.14
C ASP A 280 -13.22 2.32 -13.07
N GLU A 281 -13.76 3.16 -13.96
CA GLU A 281 -14.78 2.78 -14.93
C GLU A 281 -14.30 1.66 -15.86
N LEU A 282 -13.08 1.78 -16.39
CA LEU A 282 -12.47 0.74 -17.23
C LEU A 282 -12.34 -0.57 -16.46
N CYS A 283 -11.76 -0.53 -15.26
CA CYS A 283 -11.51 -1.75 -14.48
C CYS A 283 -12.81 -2.39 -13.98
N ALA A 284 -13.80 -1.59 -13.57
CA ALA A 284 -15.11 -2.07 -13.15
C ALA A 284 -15.90 -2.79 -14.25
N SER A 285 -15.51 -2.62 -15.53
CA SER A 285 -16.06 -3.40 -16.64
C SER A 285 -15.58 -4.87 -16.68
N TYR A 286 -14.66 -5.25 -15.79
CA TYR A 286 -14.17 -6.62 -15.62
C TYR A 286 -14.64 -7.20 -14.27
N PRO A 287 -14.93 -8.52 -14.18
CA PRO A 287 -15.51 -9.13 -12.98
C PRO A 287 -14.71 -8.92 -11.68
N THR A 288 -13.39 -8.83 -11.81
CA THR A 288 -12.47 -8.71 -10.68
C THR A 288 -11.78 -7.35 -10.63
N GLY A 289 -12.32 -6.35 -11.34
CA GLY A 289 -11.74 -5.03 -11.42
C GLY A 289 -12.44 -3.98 -10.57
N GLY A 290 -11.68 -2.95 -10.21
CA GLY A 290 -12.14 -1.83 -9.40
C GLY A 290 -10.98 -0.92 -8.99
N GLY A 291 -11.28 0.15 -8.26
CA GLY A 291 -10.28 1.10 -7.79
C GLY A 291 -10.83 2.51 -7.69
N ARG A 292 -9.94 3.50 -7.81
CA ARG A 292 -10.25 4.94 -7.83
C ARG A 292 -10.04 5.49 -9.25
N SER A 293 -10.60 6.65 -9.54
CA SER A 293 -10.57 7.23 -10.90
C SER A 293 -9.17 7.50 -11.44
N ALA A 294 -8.16 7.70 -10.59
CA ALA A 294 -6.76 7.88 -10.98
C ALA A 294 -5.95 6.57 -11.06
N ALA A 295 -6.37 5.54 -10.32
CA ALA A 295 -5.62 4.31 -10.14
C ALA A 295 -6.57 3.15 -9.82
N ALA A 296 -6.58 2.16 -10.68
CA ALA A 296 -7.44 0.99 -10.57
C ALA A 296 -6.72 -0.27 -11.04
N GLY A 297 -7.35 -1.43 -10.89
CA GLY A 297 -6.77 -2.66 -11.38
C GLY A 297 -7.78 -3.77 -11.56
N ILE A 298 -7.32 -4.88 -12.15
CA ILE A 298 -8.07 -6.11 -12.38
C ILE A 298 -7.26 -7.24 -11.76
N ASN A 299 -7.85 -8.03 -10.87
CA ASN A 299 -7.11 -9.10 -10.19
C ASN A 299 -6.85 -10.30 -11.09
N HIS A 300 -7.80 -10.60 -11.99
CA HIS A 300 -7.77 -11.74 -12.90
C HIS A 300 -8.26 -11.32 -14.29
N LEU A 301 -7.32 -11.17 -15.22
CA LEU A 301 -7.57 -10.99 -16.64
C LEU A 301 -7.06 -12.22 -17.40
N ALA A 302 -8.00 -13.02 -17.91
CA ALA A 302 -7.66 -14.21 -18.71
C ALA A 302 -6.79 -13.83 -19.92
N THR A 303 -5.81 -14.67 -20.24
CA THR A 303 -4.79 -14.38 -21.26
C THR A 303 -5.37 -14.09 -22.65
N GLU A 304 -6.47 -14.76 -23.00
CA GLU A 304 -7.21 -14.58 -24.24
C GLU A 304 -7.91 -13.21 -24.35
N ASN A 305 -8.14 -12.53 -23.21
CA ASN A 305 -8.76 -11.21 -23.15
C ASN A 305 -7.74 -10.07 -23.23
N LEU A 306 -6.44 -10.35 -23.36
CA LEU A 306 -5.39 -9.34 -23.40
C LEU A 306 -5.62 -8.32 -24.52
N ASN A 307 -5.84 -8.78 -25.76
CA ASN A 307 -6.05 -7.88 -26.90
C ASN A 307 -7.29 -7.00 -26.71
N LEU A 308 -8.39 -7.60 -26.21
CA LEU A 308 -9.62 -6.87 -25.92
C LEU A 308 -9.40 -5.81 -24.82
N PHE A 309 -8.57 -6.10 -23.82
CA PHE A 309 -8.19 -5.12 -22.82
C PHE A 309 -7.39 -3.97 -23.43
N ILE A 310 -6.37 -4.25 -24.25
CA ILE A 310 -5.55 -3.22 -24.90
C ILE A 310 -6.43 -2.31 -25.77
N GLU A 311 -7.34 -2.88 -26.56
CA GLU A 311 -8.28 -2.11 -27.39
C GLU A 311 -9.20 -1.21 -26.56
N LYS A 312 -9.79 -1.74 -25.48
CA LYS A 312 -10.63 -0.96 -24.56
C LYS A 312 -9.83 0.15 -23.88
N PHE A 313 -8.63 -0.16 -23.39
CA PHE A 313 -7.75 0.80 -22.73
C PHE A 313 -7.38 1.94 -23.68
N ALA A 314 -6.95 1.62 -24.90
CA ALA A 314 -6.64 2.61 -25.92
C ALA A 314 -7.86 3.48 -26.26
N LYS A 315 -9.06 2.88 -26.38
CA LYS A 315 -10.30 3.62 -26.63
C LYS A 315 -10.68 4.54 -25.46
N THR A 316 -10.51 4.11 -24.21
CA THR A 316 -10.83 4.90 -23.01
C THR A 316 -10.04 6.21 -22.95
N TYR A 317 -8.78 6.18 -23.43
CA TYR A 317 -7.84 7.30 -23.41
C TYR A 317 -7.51 7.88 -24.80
N ALA A 318 -8.34 7.61 -25.82
CA ALA A 318 -8.14 8.16 -27.17
C ALA A 318 -8.42 9.66 -27.27
N GLU A 319 -9.10 10.24 -26.26
CA GLU A 319 -9.53 11.64 -26.18
C GLU A 319 -9.06 12.29 -24.87
#